data_AF-A0AAJ0UNL9-F1
#
_entry.id   AF-A0AAJ0UNL9-F1
#
_cell.length_a   1.000
_cell.length_b   1.000
_cell.length_c   1.000
_cell.angle_alpha   90.00
_cell.angle_beta   90.00
_cell.angle_gamma   90.00
#
_symmetry.space_group_name_H-M   'P 1'
#
loop_
_entity.id
_entity.type
_entity.pdbx_description
1 polymer ?
#
loop_
_entity_poly.entity_id
_entity_poly.type
_entity_poly.pdbx_seq_one_letter_code
_entity_poly.pdbx_strand_id
1 'polypeptide(L)'
;AIENGQSILISGGTATGKTSLLNAISLFIKPSMKIVSIEDTSELRLPHPHWIPEVARTPLSIEGKIGEVSLFDLLKSSLRQRPDYIVLGEVRGKEAFVLFQQMASVPGNQEVLVFNDSHLRSLPITELDGKTYSLPTMDPETGEIKVEPMKMLVEHSPVSELFRITTKTGRVVVTSGNHSVFTKRNGKIEPVVVTEITAGSDIIVAPKKLPARLGKTKILGKVGVDKVESIERIQLEQPEPVYDISVPGTQNFIGGFGGVMLHNTGHPSMATIHAASISQLIDRLITPPISLPPSLLENINIIIFLVLSRLHGSYVRRADAVMEVVGLKGDRPMTRTIFEWKPVDDSYVTKERSLLLTSIAVRQGATEDTLKNELMRRKKVLEWMHEQGVFDYRDVARVISTYYTNPDKVMDAVMTS
;
A
#
# COMPACT_ATOMS: atom_id res chain seq x y z
N ALA A 1 -4.21 -5.46 11.76
CA ALA A 1 -3.37 -4.89 10.68
C ALA A 1 -3.91 -5.25 9.29
N ILE A 2 -3.80 -6.50 8.83
CA ILE A 2 -4.20 -6.93 7.46
C ILE A 2 -5.65 -6.55 7.13
N GLU A 3 -6.58 -6.80 8.05
CA GLU A 3 -7.99 -6.39 7.93
C GLU A 3 -8.18 -4.91 7.55
N ASN A 4 -7.27 -4.05 8.04
CA ASN A 4 -7.30 -2.60 7.90
C ASN A 4 -6.34 -2.13 6.80
N GLY A 5 -6.05 -2.98 5.81
CA GLY A 5 -5.24 -2.61 4.64
C GLY A 5 -3.83 -2.13 5.01
N GLN A 6 -3.19 -2.79 5.97
CA GLN A 6 -1.81 -2.46 6.34
C GLN A 6 -0.83 -3.31 5.55
N SER A 7 0.17 -2.66 4.98
CA SER A 7 1.16 -3.32 4.15
C SER A 7 2.29 -3.96 4.96
N ILE A 8 2.70 -5.16 4.54
CA ILE A 8 3.61 -6.00 5.32
C ILE A 8 4.74 -6.52 4.44
N LEU A 9 5.98 -6.31 4.87
CA LEU A 9 7.16 -6.89 4.25
C LEU A 9 7.73 -8.00 5.12
N ILE A 10 7.78 -9.22 4.59
CA ILE A 10 8.34 -10.38 5.28
C ILE A 10 9.77 -10.58 4.82
N SER A 11 10.71 -10.43 5.74
CA SER A 11 12.13 -10.55 5.50
C SER A 11 12.72 -11.77 6.20
N GLY A 12 13.83 -12.27 5.67
CA GLY A 12 14.54 -13.42 6.23
C GLY A 12 15.50 -14.05 5.22
N GLY A 13 16.46 -14.83 5.71
CA GLY A 13 17.35 -15.61 4.86
C GLY A 13 16.64 -16.69 4.03
N THR A 14 17.39 -17.40 3.19
CA THR A 14 16.89 -18.56 2.46
C THR A 14 16.32 -19.62 3.41
N ALA A 15 15.23 -20.28 3.00
CA ALA A 15 14.58 -21.38 3.74
C ALA A 15 14.06 -21.04 5.16
N THR A 16 13.99 -19.76 5.53
CA THR A 16 13.42 -19.27 6.80
C THR A 16 11.89 -19.35 6.86
N GLY A 17 11.22 -19.65 5.73
CA GLY A 17 9.77 -19.83 5.67
C GLY A 17 8.98 -18.58 5.27
N LYS A 18 9.60 -17.62 4.56
CA LYS A 18 8.95 -16.36 4.13
C LYS A 18 7.63 -16.58 3.39
N THR A 19 7.64 -17.36 2.31
CA THR A 19 6.41 -17.62 1.54
C THR A 19 5.38 -18.39 2.37
N SER A 20 5.82 -19.30 3.25
CA SER A 20 4.91 -20.03 4.15
C SER A 20 4.18 -19.09 5.11
N LEU A 21 4.89 -18.12 5.72
CA LEU A 21 4.25 -17.10 6.55
C LEU A 21 3.36 -16.20 5.69
N LEU A 22 3.82 -15.77 4.51
CA LEU A 22 3.02 -14.95 3.59
C LEU A 22 1.68 -15.63 3.27
N ASN A 23 1.71 -16.91 2.94
CA ASN A 23 0.52 -17.70 2.63
C ASN A 23 -0.42 -17.82 3.85
N ALA A 24 0.13 -18.08 5.04
CA ALA A 24 -0.64 -18.20 6.27
C ALA A 24 -1.34 -16.90 6.66
N ILE A 25 -0.62 -15.77 6.63
CA ILE A 25 -1.21 -14.48 7.04
C ILE A 25 -2.15 -13.91 5.98
N SER A 26 -2.01 -14.31 4.71
CA SER A 26 -2.94 -13.93 3.64
C SER A 26 -4.36 -14.46 3.88
N LEU A 27 -4.52 -15.48 4.72
CA LEU A 27 -5.86 -15.96 5.15
C LEU A 27 -6.64 -14.92 5.97
N PHE A 28 -5.96 -13.91 6.54
CA PHE A 28 -6.60 -12.83 7.28
C PHE A 28 -7.06 -11.67 6.39
N ILE A 29 -6.84 -11.70 5.07
CA ILE A 29 -7.44 -10.73 4.14
C ILE A 29 -8.97 -10.94 4.14
N LYS A 30 -9.75 -9.86 4.18
CA LYS A 30 -11.22 -9.95 4.26
C LYS A 30 -11.77 -10.71 3.05
N PRO A 31 -12.70 -11.68 3.23
CA PRO A 31 -13.29 -12.48 2.14
C PRO A 31 -13.91 -11.68 0.99
N SER A 32 -14.31 -10.43 1.24
CA SER A 32 -14.89 -9.51 0.26
C SER A 32 -13.86 -8.77 -0.59
N MET A 33 -12.58 -8.80 -0.25
CA MET A 33 -11.51 -8.07 -0.95
C MET A 33 -11.04 -8.82 -2.18
N LYS A 34 -10.84 -8.13 -3.30
CA LYS A 34 -10.18 -8.70 -4.47
C LYS A 34 -8.67 -8.80 -4.24
N ILE A 35 -8.12 -10.00 -4.37
CA ILE A 35 -6.67 -10.25 -4.22
C ILE A 35 -6.08 -10.54 -5.60
N VAL A 36 -5.00 -9.85 -5.96
CA VAL A 36 -4.14 -10.28 -7.05
C VAL A 36 -2.80 -10.73 -6.46
N SER A 37 -2.43 -11.99 -6.69
CA SER A 37 -1.10 -12.49 -6.33
C SER A 37 -0.21 -12.54 -7.55
N ILE A 38 1.07 -12.23 -7.38
CA ILE A 38 2.04 -12.16 -8.46
C ILE A 38 3.28 -12.90 -8.02
N GLU A 39 3.67 -13.95 -8.74
CA GLU A 39 4.74 -14.85 -8.33
C GLU A 39 5.65 -15.21 -9.51
N ASP A 40 6.94 -15.44 -9.26
CA ASP A 40 7.83 -16.05 -10.27
C ASP A 40 7.48 -17.53 -10.45
N THR A 41 7.09 -18.19 -9.38
CA THR A 41 6.67 -19.60 -9.33
C THR A 41 5.49 -19.70 -8.40
N SER A 42 4.42 -20.37 -8.81
CA SER A 42 3.19 -20.44 -8.01
C SER A 42 3.39 -21.25 -6.73
N GLU A 43 3.48 -20.57 -5.60
CA GLU A 43 3.63 -21.14 -4.26
C GLU A 43 2.39 -20.89 -3.38
N LEU A 44 1.71 -19.74 -3.56
CA LEU A 44 0.55 -19.35 -2.76
C LEU A 44 -0.67 -20.25 -3.01
N ARG A 45 -1.46 -20.46 -1.94
CA ARG A 45 -2.67 -21.30 -1.95
C ARG A 45 -3.74 -20.61 -1.11
N LEU A 46 -4.49 -19.70 -1.72
CA LEU A 46 -5.50 -18.92 -1.02
C LEU A 46 -6.90 -19.49 -1.29
N PRO A 47 -7.66 -19.91 -0.26
CA PRO A 47 -9.05 -20.35 -0.41
C PRO A 47 -10.03 -19.16 -0.53
N HIS A 48 -9.56 -18.07 -1.15
CA HIS A 48 -10.26 -16.80 -1.23
C HIS A 48 -11.09 -16.73 -2.53
N PRO A 49 -12.39 -16.36 -2.48
CA PRO A 49 -13.28 -16.42 -3.65
C PRO A 49 -12.90 -15.44 -4.76
N HIS A 50 -12.37 -14.26 -4.39
CA HIS A 50 -11.98 -13.19 -5.32
C HIS A 50 -10.47 -13.10 -5.53
N TRP A 51 -9.80 -14.24 -5.69
CA TRP A 51 -8.35 -14.31 -5.91
C TRP A 51 -8.01 -14.55 -7.39
N ILE A 52 -7.09 -13.72 -7.90
CA ILE A 52 -6.50 -13.85 -9.23
C ILE A 52 -5.00 -14.14 -9.06
N PRO A 53 -4.53 -15.37 -9.35
CA PRO A 53 -3.12 -15.69 -9.38
C PRO A 53 -2.49 -15.34 -10.73
N GLU A 54 -1.41 -14.57 -10.71
CA GLU A 54 -0.58 -14.25 -11.85
C GLU A 54 0.84 -14.82 -11.65
N VAL A 55 1.41 -15.38 -12.72
CA VAL A 55 2.73 -16.00 -12.69
C VAL A 55 3.58 -15.44 -13.82
N ALA A 56 4.81 -15.04 -13.49
CA ALA A 56 5.77 -14.55 -14.48
C ALA A 56 6.08 -15.62 -15.53
N ARG A 57 6.42 -15.18 -16.74
CA ARG A 57 6.76 -16.08 -17.85
C ARG A 57 8.15 -15.74 -18.39
N THR A 58 9.02 -16.74 -18.41
CA THR A 58 10.34 -16.63 -19.03
C THR A 58 10.23 -16.55 -20.56
N PRO A 59 11.23 -15.98 -21.25
CA PRO A 59 11.24 -15.90 -22.71
C PRO A 59 11.14 -17.29 -23.36
N LEU A 60 10.40 -17.40 -24.47
CA LEU A 60 10.23 -18.65 -25.21
C LEU A 60 11.34 -18.91 -26.24
N SER A 61 12.07 -17.88 -26.66
CA SER A 61 13.19 -17.99 -27.59
C SER A 61 14.53 -17.62 -26.94
N ILE A 62 15.60 -18.22 -27.46
CA ILE A 62 16.99 -17.95 -27.03
C ILE A 62 17.49 -16.62 -27.67
N GLU A 63 16.99 -16.29 -28.87
CA GLU A 63 17.21 -15.01 -29.53
C GLU A 63 16.03 -14.07 -29.26
N GLY A 64 16.20 -13.18 -28.28
CA GLY A 64 15.25 -12.11 -27.96
C GLY A 64 14.31 -12.38 -26.76
N LYS A 65 13.78 -11.30 -26.19
CA LYS A 65 12.81 -11.31 -25.06
C LYS A 65 11.36 -11.55 -25.52
N ILE A 66 11.16 -12.26 -26.62
CA ILE A 66 9.82 -12.43 -27.19
C ILE A 66 9.00 -13.35 -26.27
N GLY A 67 7.87 -12.82 -25.78
CA GLY A 67 6.98 -13.53 -24.88
C GLY A 67 7.37 -13.48 -23.40
N GLU A 68 8.43 -12.78 -23.00
CA GLU A 68 8.73 -12.53 -21.59
C GLU A 68 7.61 -11.71 -20.94
N VAL A 69 7.18 -12.12 -19.75
CA VAL A 69 6.28 -11.34 -18.89
C VAL A 69 6.90 -11.30 -17.51
N SER A 70 7.42 -10.14 -17.13
CA SER A 70 8.10 -9.97 -15.84
C SER A 70 7.11 -9.70 -14.71
N LEU A 71 7.55 -9.85 -13.45
CA LEU A 71 6.79 -9.42 -12.27
C LEU A 71 6.39 -7.95 -12.36
N PHE A 72 7.25 -7.10 -12.94
CA PHE A 72 6.97 -5.69 -13.15
C PHE A 72 5.81 -5.46 -14.12
N ASP A 73 5.73 -6.24 -15.20
CA ASP A 73 4.64 -6.16 -16.18
C ASP A 73 3.32 -6.63 -15.58
N LEU A 74 3.34 -7.74 -14.85
CA LEU A 74 2.19 -8.26 -14.11
C LEU A 74 1.71 -7.27 -13.06
N LEU A 75 2.63 -6.73 -12.26
CA LEU A 75 2.28 -5.78 -11.22
C LEU A 75 1.65 -4.53 -11.81
N LYS A 76 2.19 -3.97 -12.91
CA LYS A 76 1.54 -2.87 -13.63
C LYS A 76 0.16 -3.23 -14.19
N SER A 77 0.00 -4.43 -14.75
CA SER A 77 -1.27 -4.91 -15.29
C SER A 77 -2.32 -5.10 -14.19
N SER A 78 -1.91 -5.66 -13.05
CA SER A 78 -2.78 -5.94 -11.90
C SER A 78 -3.48 -4.68 -11.41
N LEU A 79 -2.84 -3.51 -11.45
CA LEU A 79 -3.44 -2.23 -11.04
C LEU A 79 -4.66 -1.84 -11.89
N ARG A 80 -4.71 -2.28 -13.15
CA ARG A 80 -5.88 -2.10 -14.03
C ARG A 80 -7.04 -3.02 -13.63
N GLN A 81 -6.76 -4.09 -12.89
CA GLN A 81 -7.76 -5.02 -12.40
C GLN A 81 -8.44 -4.55 -11.11
N ARG A 82 -8.00 -3.42 -10.54
CA ARG A 82 -8.58 -2.82 -9.33
C ARG A 82 -8.58 -3.81 -8.14
N PRO A 83 -7.41 -4.40 -7.79
CA PRO A 83 -7.30 -5.22 -6.60
C PRO A 83 -7.65 -4.38 -5.37
N ASP A 84 -8.18 -5.01 -4.33
CA ASP A 84 -8.24 -4.38 -3.01
C ASP A 84 -6.99 -4.74 -2.18
N TYR A 85 -6.26 -5.80 -2.57
CA TYR A 85 -5.00 -6.23 -1.94
C TYR A 85 -4.05 -6.87 -2.97
N ILE A 86 -2.76 -6.56 -2.89
CA ILE A 86 -1.72 -7.15 -3.75
C ILE A 86 -0.80 -8.04 -2.92
N VAL A 87 -0.52 -9.25 -3.40
CA VAL A 87 0.41 -10.18 -2.75
C VAL A 87 1.54 -10.53 -3.73
N LEU A 88 2.74 -10.01 -3.49
CA LEU A 88 3.91 -10.28 -4.32
C LEU A 88 4.76 -11.38 -3.68
N GLY A 89 5.04 -12.46 -4.41
CA GLY A 89 5.77 -13.62 -3.90
C GLY A 89 7.12 -13.25 -3.31
N GLU A 90 8.00 -12.62 -4.08
CA GLU A 90 9.28 -12.09 -3.60
C GLU A 90 9.70 -10.86 -4.41
N VAL A 91 10.17 -9.82 -3.72
CA VAL A 91 10.78 -8.64 -4.34
C VAL A 91 12.23 -8.93 -4.69
N ARG A 92 12.59 -8.75 -5.96
CA ARG A 92 13.92 -9.02 -6.53
C ARG A 92 14.48 -7.88 -7.39
N GLY A 93 13.67 -6.92 -7.82
CA GLY A 93 14.06 -5.87 -8.76
C GLY A 93 13.05 -4.72 -8.87
N LYS A 94 12.85 -4.24 -10.11
CA LYS A 94 12.11 -3.01 -10.42
C LYS A 94 10.63 -3.05 -10.06
N GLU A 95 10.04 -4.23 -9.89
CA GLU A 95 8.68 -4.41 -9.40
C GLU A 95 8.50 -3.83 -7.99
N ALA A 96 9.56 -3.75 -7.17
CA ALA A 96 9.48 -3.08 -5.88
C ALA A 96 9.07 -1.62 -6.02
N PHE A 97 9.60 -0.91 -7.03
CA PHE A 97 9.23 0.48 -7.23
C PHE A 97 7.72 0.63 -7.41
N VAL A 98 7.12 -0.21 -8.26
CA VAL A 98 5.66 -0.18 -8.50
C VAL A 98 4.92 -0.55 -7.21
N LEU A 99 5.34 -1.61 -6.50
CA LEU A 99 4.71 -2.06 -5.26
C LEU A 99 4.67 -0.95 -4.21
N PHE A 100 5.79 -0.26 -4.03
CA PHE A 100 5.97 0.77 -3.01
C PHE A 100 5.38 2.13 -3.41
N GLN A 101 5.40 2.44 -4.71
CA GLN A 101 4.74 3.62 -5.25
C GLN A 101 3.23 3.58 -4.98
N GLN A 102 2.59 2.41 -5.09
CA GLN A 102 1.14 2.25 -4.83
C GLN A 102 0.74 2.43 -3.36
N MET A 103 1.59 2.98 -2.49
CA MET A 103 1.30 3.10 -1.07
C MET A 103 1.38 4.56 -0.57
N ALA A 104 1.62 5.53 -1.45
CA ALA A 104 1.75 6.95 -1.13
C ALA A 104 0.38 7.67 -0.91
N SER A 105 0.36 8.98 -0.58
CA SER A 105 -0.87 9.71 -0.18
C SER A 105 -0.73 11.27 -0.22
N VAL A 106 -1.80 12.02 0.05
CA VAL A 106 -1.84 13.50 0.12
C VAL A 106 -2.41 14.01 1.46
N PRO A 107 -2.07 15.20 1.98
CA PRO A 107 -2.59 15.65 3.28
C PRO A 107 -4.09 15.93 3.27
N GLY A 108 -4.74 15.86 4.42
CA GLY A 108 -6.21 15.95 4.54
C GLY A 108 -6.84 17.28 4.10
N ASN A 109 -6.08 18.37 4.19
CA ASN A 109 -6.48 19.69 3.70
C ASN A 109 -6.20 19.89 2.20
N GLN A 110 -5.59 18.91 1.53
CA GLN A 110 -5.27 19.01 0.12
C GLN A 110 -6.56 19.12 -0.68
N GLU A 111 -6.73 20.24 -1.39
CA GLU A 111 -7.88 20.43 -2.25
C GLU A 111 -7.82 19.49 -3.45
N VAL A 112 -8.97 18.90 -3.74
CA VAL A 112 -9.23 17.99 -4.86
C VAL A 112 -10.40 18.51 -5.67
N LEU A 113 -10.26 18.48 -6.99
CA LEU A 113 -11.34 18.84 -7.88
C LEU A 113 -12.34 17.70 -7.99
N VAL A 114 -13.62 18.02 -7.76
CA VAL A 114 -14.73 17.08 -7.86
C VAL A 114 -15.91 17.70 -8.58
N PHE A 115 -16.71 16.86 -9.22
CA PHE A 115 -18.03 17.23 -9.72
C PHE A 115 -19.10 16.84 -8.72
N ASN A 116 -19.86 17.84 -8.28
CA ASN A 116 -21.09 17.70 -7.51
C ASN A 116 -22.25 18.28 -8.33
N ASP A 117 -23.29 17.49 -8.60
CA ASP A 117 -24.45 17.90 -9.40
C ASP A 117 -24.07 18.63 -10.71
N SER A 118 -23.11 18.07 -11.44
CA SER A 118 -22.53 18.63 -12.67
C SER A 118 -21.72 19.94 -12.52
N HIS A 119 -21.44 20.41 -11.31
CA HIS A 119 -20.60 21.58 -11.07
C HIS A 119 -19.24 21.18 -10.55
N LEU A 120 -18.18 21.75 -11.14
CA LEU A 120 -16.82 21.56 -10.68
C LEU A 120 -16.61 22.36 -9.39
N ARG A 121 -16.13 21.70 -8.34
CA ARG A 121 -15.76 22.30 -7.06
C ARG A 121 -14.38 21.83 -6.65
N SER A 122 -13.68 22.67 -5.90
CA SER A 122 -12.48 22.30 -5.15
C SER A 122 -12.92 22.04 -3.72
N LEU A 123 -12.64 20.86 -3.17
CA LEU A 123 -12.95 20.51 -1.79
C LEU A 123 -11.71 19.89 -1.14
N PRO A 124 -11.46 20.11 0.16
CA PRO A 124 -10.50 19.33 0.92
C PRO A 124 -10.79 17.83 0.78
N ILE A 125 -9.75 17.01 0.63
CA ILE A 125 -9.89 15.56 0.40
C ILE A 125 -10.68 14.86 1.53
N THR A 126 -10.57 15.33 2.77
CA THR A 126 -11.34 14.82 3.92
C THR A 126 -12.84 15.03 3.82
N GLU A 127 -13.31 16.05 3.10
CA GLU A 127 -14.74 16.30 2.90
C GLU A 127 -15.41 15.28 1.96
N LEU A 128 -14.59 14.50 1.24
CA LEU A 128 -15.03 13.47 0.31
C LEU A 128 -15.46 12.18 1.02
N ASP A 129 -15.08 12.01 2.29
CA ASP A 129 -15.37 10.79 3.04
C ASP A 129 -16.88 10.53 3.16
N GLY A 130 -17.27 9.26 3.00
CA GLY A 130 -18.66 8.80 3.05
C GLY A 130 -19.58 9.33 1.95
N LYS A 131 -19.07 10.05 0.94
CA LYS A 131 -19.88 10.68 -0.13
C LYS A 131 -19.49 10.17 -1.51
N THR A 132 -20.46 10.21 -2.43
CA THR A 132 -20.22 9.85 -3.83
C THR A 132 -19.90 11.09 -4.66
N TYR A 133 -18.67 11.19 -5.13
CA TYR A 133 -18.23 12.24 -6.06
C TYR A 133 -17.78 11.62 -7.38
N SER A 134 -17.77 12.43 -8.44
CA SER A 134 -17.03 12.11 -9.66
C SER A 134 -15.86 13.06 -9.80
N LEU A 135 -14.70 12.56 -10.22
CA LEU A 135 -13.48 13.35 -10.35
C LEU A 135 -13.13 13.57 -11.82
N PRO A 136 -12.58 14.73 -12.19
CA PRO A 136 -11.83 14.88 -13.42
C PRO A 136 -10.53 14.08 -13.30
N THR A 137 -10.27 13.24 -14.28
CA THR A 137 -9.11 12.35 -14.38
C THR A 137 -8.56 12.40 -15.80
N MET A 138 -7.37 11.87 -16.01
CA MET A 138 -6.67 11.83 -17.29
C MET A 138 -6.54 10.38 -17.78
N ASP A 139 -6.81 10.15 -19.05
CA ASP A 139 -6.34 8.96 -19.74
C ASP A 139 -4.84 9.12 -20.06
N PRO A 140 -3.96 8.28 -19.49
CA PRO A 140 -2.50 8.45 -19.62
C PRO A 140 -1.97 8.15 -21.03
N GLU A 141 -2.73 7.42 -21.87
CA GLU A 141 -2.32 7.09 -23.24
C GLU A 141 -2.65 8.25 -24.19
N THR A 142 -3.82 8.87 -24.03
CA THR A 142 -4.31 9.94 -24.92
C THR A 142 -4.09 11.36 -24.38
N GLY A 143 -3.90 11.49 -23.06
CA GLY A 143 -3.88 12.75 -22.34
C GLY A 143 -5.25 13.43 -22.21
N GLU A 144 -6.34 12.74 -22.53
CA GLU A 144 -7.69 13.29 -22.45
C GLU A 144 -8.20 13.32 -21.02
N ILE A 145 -8.79 14.44 -20.62
CA ILE A 145 -9.40 14.58 -19.31
C ILE A 145 -10.85 14.10 -19.39
N LYS A 146 -11.21 13.13 -18.58
CA LYS A 146 -12.56 12.56 -18.48
C LYS A 146 -13.04 12.47 -17.04
N VAL A 147 -14.34 12.34 -16.87
CA VAL A 147 -14.99 12.25 -15.56
C VAL A 147 -15.19 10.79 -15.17
N GLU A 148 -14.64 10.40 -14.03
CA GLU A 148 -14.74 9.04 -13.48
C GLU A 148 -15.29 9.08 -12.05
N PRO A 149 -16.10 8.10 -11.61
CA PRO A 149 -16.61 8.05 -10.26
C PRO A 149 -15.51 7.71 -9.25
N MET A 150 -15.55 8.36 -8.09
CA MET A 150 -14.79 7.98 -6.91
C MET A 150 -15.31 6.63 -6.39
N LYS A 151 -14.42 5.70 -6.05
CA LYS A 151 -14.79 4.43 -5.40
C LYS A 151 -14.64 4.52 -3.89
N MET A 152 -13.53 5.08 -3.42
CA MET A 152 -13.14 5.01 -2.01
C MET A 152 -12.15 6.12 -1.67
N LEU A 153 -12.18 6.57 -0.42
CA LEU A 153 -11.12 7.35 0.22
C LEU A 153 -10.38 6.45 1.21
N VAL A 154 -9.05 6.49 1.21
CA VAL A 154 -8.21 5.71 2.13
C VAL A 154 -7.37 6.65 2.95
N GLU A 155 -7.48 6.58 4.27
CA GLU A 155 -6.60 7.30 5.19
C GLU A 155 -5.39 6.41 5.55
N HIS A 156 -4.20 6.99 5.51
CA HIS A 156 -2.92 6.37 5.79
C HIS A 156 -2.28 6.97 7.05
N SER A 157 -1.22 6.32 7.54
CA SER A 157 -0.53 6.72 8.76
C SER A 157 -0.05 8.18 8.69
N PRO A 158 -0.08 8.92 9.81
CA PRO A 158 0.40 10.29 9.83
C PRO A 158 1.84 10.45 9.39
N VAL A 159 2.11 11.50 8.62
CA VAL A 159 3.47 11.87 8.17
C VAL A 159 3.95 13.11 8.94
N SER A 160 5.26 13.22 9.16
CA SER A 160 5.87 14.40 9.79
C SER A 160 6.40 15.42 8.78
N GLU A 161 6.48 15.05 7.51
CA GLU A 161 7.02 15.90 6.44
C GLU A 161 6.06 15.90 5.23
N LEU A 162 5.82 17.08 4.68
CA LEU A 162 5.09 17.30 3.44
C LEU A 162 5.94 18.11 2.46
N PHE A 163 5.54 18.09 1.20
CA PHE A 163 6.23 18.79 0.11
C PHE A 163 5.23 19.66 -0.62
N ARG A 164 5.53 20.95 -0.74
CA ARG A 164 4.77 21.89 -1.55
C ARG A 164 5.48 22.09 -2.87
N ILE A 165 4.83 21.71 -3.96
CA ILE A 165 5.28 21.98 -5.32
C ILE A 165 4.56 23.22 -5.81
N THR A 166 5.33 24.21 -6.26
CA THR A 166 4.82 25.39 -6.96
C THR A 166 5.30 25.36 -8.41
N THR A 167 4.38 25.58 -9.35
CA THR A 167 4.71 25.65 -10.78
C THR A 167 4.82 27.09 -11.27
N LYS A 168 5.47 27.28 -12.41
CA LYS A 168 5.69 28.60 -13.04
C LYS A 168 4.40 29.38 -13.32
N THR A 169 3.28 28.70 -13.53
CA THR A 169 1.99 29.40 -13.74
C THR A 169 1.20 29.62 -12.44
N GLY A 170 1.81 29.35 -11.28
CA GLY A 170 1.23 29.58 -9.97
C GLY A 170 0.35 28.43 -9.46
N ARG A 171 0.44 27.22 -10.04
CA ARG A 171 -0.24 26.05 -9.47
C ARG A 171 0.50 25.60 -8.23
N VAL A 172 -0.25 25.15 -7.23
CA VAL A 172 0.31 24.69 -5.96
C VAL A 172 -0.32 23.37 -5.59
N VAL A 173 0.50 22.38 -5.26
CA VAL A 173 0.03 21.12 -4.69
C VAL A 173 0.90 20.74 -3.51
N VAL A 174 0.27 20.21 -2.46
CA VAL A 174 0.94 19.70 -1.27
C VAL A 174 0.70 18.21 -1.20
N THR A 175 1.77 17.43 -1.05
CA THR A 175 1.69 15.97 -0.98
C THR A 175 2.70 15.43 0.03
N SER A 176 2.61 14.16 0.40
CA SER A 176 3.78 13.49 0.99
C SER A 176 4.90 13.40 -0.06
N GLY A 177 6.16 13.29 0.38
CA GLY A 177 7.31 13.23 -0.53
C GLY A 177 7.30 12.03 -1.47
N ASN A 178 6.61 10.96 -1.07
CA ASN A 178 6.47 9.72 -1.82
C ASN A 178 5.26 9.70 -2.76
N HIS A 179 4.37 10.70 -2.69
CA HIS A 179 3.26 10.80 -3.63
C HIS A 179 3.78 11.03 -5.04
N SER A 180 3.10 10.44 -6.01
CA SER A 180 3.47 10.57 -7.41
C SER A 180 2.60 11.61 -8.08
N VAL A 181 3.25 12.56 -8.74
CA VAL A 181 2.61 13.41 -9.75
C VAL A 181 2.93 12.81 -11.12
N PHE A 182 2.35 13.34 -12.19
CA PHE A 182 2.73 12.92 -13.54
C PHE A 182 3.73 13.89 -14.16
N THR A 183 4.69 13.39 -14.91
CA THR A 183 5.58 14.15 -15.80
C THR A 183 5.39 13.71 -17.24
N LYS A 184 5.98 14.45 -18.19
CA LYS A 184 6.00 14.08 -19.60
C LYS A 184 7.45 13.98 -20.09
N ARG A 185 7.95 12.75 -20.26
CA ARG A 185 9.31 12.46 -20.75
C ARG A 185 9.22 11.69 -22.07
N ASN A 186 10.02 12.11 -23.06
CA ASN A 186 10.03 11.50 -24.40
C ASN A 186 8.65 11.34 -25.05
N GLY A 187 7.76 12.32 -24.83
CA GLY A 187 6.39 12.31 -25.38
C GLY A 187 5.38 11.45 -24.61
N LYS A 188 5.82 10.64 -23.64
CA LYS A 188 4.96 9.78 -22.80
C LYS A 188 4.68 10.43 -21.45
N ILE A 189 3.46 10.24 -20.96
CA ILE A 189 3.07 10.64 -19.61
C ILE A 189 3.38 9.48 -18.66
N GLU A 190 4.13 9.77 -17.61
CA GLU A 190 4.52 8.77 -16.62
C GLU A 190 4.53 9.38 -15.21
N PRO A 191 4.24 8.59 -14.17
CA PRO A 191 4.30 9.08 -12.81
C PRO A 191 5.77 9.30 -12.37
N VAL A 192 6.00 10.35 -11.59
CA VAL A 192 7.27 10.70 -10.94
C VAL A 192 7.00 11.05 -9.48
N VAL A 193 7.85 10.55 -8.59
CA VAL A 193 7.74 10.80 -7.15
C VAL A 193 8.19 12.22 -6.84
N VAL A 194 7.49 12.91 -5.94
CA VAL A 194 7.79 14.31 -5.59
C VAL A 194 9.25 14.54 -5.19
N THR A 195 9.84 13.63 -4.42
CA THR A 195 11.25 13.74 -4.01
C THR A 195 12.27 13.59 -5.14
N GLU A 196 11.87 13.11 -6.33
CA GLU A 196 12.74 13.00 -7.52
C GLU A 196 12.63 14.20 -8.46
N ILE A 197 11.69 15.10 -8.21
CA ILE A 197 11.46 16.27 -9.07
C ILE A 197 12.53 17.32 -8.75
N THR A 198 13.15 17.85 -9.79
CA THR A 198 14.10 18.94 -9.69
C THR A 198 13.46 20.25 -10.14
N ALA A 199 13.37 21.20 -9.21
CA ALA A 199 12.87 22.54 -9.49
C ALA A 199 13.72 23.22 -10.59
N GLY A 200 13.06 23.92 -11.52
CA GLY A 200 13.73 24.60 -12.61
C GLY A 200 14.12 23.71 -13.80
N SER A 201 14.01 22.38 -13.71
CA SER A 201 14.25 21.48 -14.85
C SER A 201 13.06 20.59 -15.18
N ASP A 202 12.39 20.02 -14.18
CA ASP A 202 11.28 19.10 -14.42
C ASP A 202 9.98 19.83 -14.73
N ILE A 203 9.11 19.12 -15.45
CA ILE A 203 7.75 19.54 -15.77
C ILE A 203 6.77 18.53 -15.17
N ILE A 204 5.62 19.01 -14.74
CA ILE A 204 4.52 18.18 -14.25
C ILE A 204 3.31 18.33 -15.17
N VAL A 205 2.48 17.29 -15.23
CA VAL A 205 1.27 17.27 -16.03
C VAL A 205 0.16 17.96 -15.26
N ALA A 206 -0.53 18.85 -15.95
CA ALA A 206 -1.62 19.63 -15.39
C ALA A 206 -2.69 19.88 -16.46
N PRO A 207 -3.96 20.08 -16.09
CA PRO A 207 -5.00 20.48 -17.04
C PRO A 207 -4.66 21.81 -17.73
N LYS A 208 -4.82 21.87 -19.06
CA LYS A 208 -4.73 23.16 -19.79
C LYS A 208 -5.89 24.09 -19.43
N LYS A 209 -7.08 23.51 -19.34
CA LYS A 209 -8.34 24.19 -19.00
C LYS A 209 -9.31 23.13 -18.49
N LEU A 210 -10.12 23.48 -17.49
CA LEU A 210 -11.26 22.68 -17.04
C LEU A 210 -12.54 23.52 -17.16
N PRO A 211 -13.66 22.93 -17.60
CA PRO A 211 -14.94 23.62 -17.63
C PRO A 211 -15.53 23.69 -16.21
N ALA A 212 -16.15 24.82 -15.87
CA ALA A 212 -16.80 25.00 -14.56
C ALA A 212 -18.04 24.10 -14.38
N ARG A 213 -18.65 23.65 -15.48
CA ARG A 213 -19.83 22.78 -15.49
C ARG A 213 -19.63 21.60 -16.44
N LEU A 214 -20.13 20.43 -16.04
CA LEU A 214 -20.16 19.24 -16.87
C LEU A 214 -21.07 19.49 -18.08
N GLY A 215 -20.51 19.33 -19.28
CA GLY A 215 -21.27 19.39 -20.53
C GLY A 215 -21.97 18.06 -20.85
N LYS A 216 -22.55 17.95 -22.06
CA LYS A 216 -23.11 16.69 -22.55
C LYS A 216 -22.04 15.61 -22.76
N THR A 217 -20.78 16.00 -22.96
CA THR A 217 -19.62 15.10 -23.12
C THR A 217 -18.89 14.91 -21.80
N LYS A 218 -18.48 13.68 -21.50
CA LYS A 218 -17.62 13.38 -20.33
C LYS A 218 -16.16 13.80 -20.50
N ILE A 219 -15.74 14.17 -21.71
CA ILE A 219 -14.40 14.69 -22.01
C ILE A 219 -14.39 16.20 -21.73
N LEU A 220 -13.45 16.64 -20.88
CA LEU A 220 -13.33 18.00 -20.36
C LEU A 220 -12.22 18.81 -21.03
N GLY A 221 -11.30 18.13 -21.74
CA GLY A 221 -10.15 18.76 -22.39
C GLY A 221 -8.98 17.81 -22.52
N LYS A 222 -7.78 18.37 -22.72
CA LYS A 222 -6.51 17.63 -22.69
C LYS A 222 -5.58 18.21 -21.64
N VAL A 223 -4.71 17.36 -21.12
CA VAL A 223 -3.62 17.79 -20.25
C VAL A 223 -2.56 18.58 -21.03
N GLY A 224 -1.86 19.43 -20.31
CA GLY A 224 -0.65 20.11 -20.73
C GLY A 224 0.48 19.75 -19.77
N VAL A 225 1.51 20.59 -19.78
CA VAL A 225 2.63 20.48 -18.86
C VAL A 225 2.89 21.85 -18.27
N ASP A 226 3.41 21.88 -17.05
CA ASP A 226 3.81 23.09 -16.38
C ASP A 226 5.17 22.88 -15.71
N LYS A 227 6.02 23.90 -15.74
CA LYS A 227 7.38 23.80 -15.24
C LYS A 227 7.38 23.96 -13.73
N VAL A 228 8.10 23.10 -13.03
CA VAL A 228 8.26 23.21 -11.57
C VAL A 228 9.16 24.38 -11.26
N GLU A 229 8.68 25.32 -10.47
CA GLU A 229 9.38 26.54 -10.07
C GLU A 229 10.09 26.35 -8.73
N SER A 230 9.38 25.81 -7.73
CA SER A 230 9.94 25.49 -6.42
C SER A 230 9.35 24.21 -5.84
N ILE A 231 10.14 23.58 -4.96
CA ILE A 231 9.71 22.48 -4.11
C ILE A 231 10.17 22.82 -2.70
N GLU A 232 9.22 22.98 -1.79
CA GLU A 232 9.47 23.35 -0.40
C GLU A 232 9.14 22.16 0.50
N ARG A 233 10.08 21.83 1.39
CA ARG A 233 9.84 20.85 2.46
C ARG A 233 9.13 21.55 3.62
N ILE A 234 8.03 20.95 4.06
CA ILE A 234 7.21 21.42 5.17
C ILE A 234 7.35 20.40 6.29
N GLN A 235 8.10 20.76 7.33
CA GLN A 235 8.14 19.98 8.56
C GLN A 235 6.88 20.30 9.38
N LEU A 236 6.10 19.28 9.73
CA LEU A 236 4.90 19.44 10.54
C LEU A 236 5.25 19.47 12.04
N GLU A 237 4.59 20.36 12.79
CA GLU A 237 4.74 20.44 14.25
C GLU A 237 4.27 19.17 14.94
N GLN A 238 3.24 18.53 14.38
CA GLN A 238 2.72 17.23 14.79
C GLN A 238 2.43 16.38 13.54
N PRO A 239 2.65 15.06 13.57
CA PRO A 239 2.32 14.20 12.43
C PRO A 239 0.84 14.30 12.06
N GLU A 240 0.55 14.52 10.78
CA GLU A 240 -0.83 14.64 10.27
C GLU A 240 -1.18 13.48 9.33
N PRO A 241 -2.42 12.95 9.37
CA PRO A 241 -2.86 11.89 8.48
C PRO A 241 -2.85 12.34 7.01
N VAL A 242 -2.53 11.38 6.13
CA VAL A 242 -2.56 11.55 4.68
C VAL A 242 -3.57 10.59 4.08
N TYR A 243 -4.06 10.92 2.88
CA TYR A 243 -5.24 10.35 2.27
C TYR A 243 -4.97 9.98 0.82
N ASP A 244 -5.67 8.99 0.30
CA ASP A 244 -5.65 8.63 -1.11
C ASP A 244 -7.06 8.40 -1.65
N ILE A 245 -7.24 8.69 -2.94
CA ILE A 245 -8.51 8.54 -3.64
C ILE A 245 -8.41 7.38 -4.59
N SER A 246 -9.33 6.42 -4.49
CA SER A 246 -9.50 5.37 -5.48
C SER A 246 -10.44 5.84 -6.60
N VAL A 247 -9.90 5.90 -7.82
CA VAL A 247 -10.54 6.34 -9.08
C VAL A 247 -10.21 5.28 -10.14
N PRO A 248 -10.95 4.16 -10.15
CA PRO A 248 -10.40 2.92 -10.67
C PRO A 248 -10.29 2.85 -12.21
N GLY A 249 -10.78 3.86 -12.94
CA GLY A 249 -10.74 3.91 -14.41
C GLY A 249 -9.41 4.40 -14.97
N THR A 250 -8.80 5.37 -14.30
CA THR A 250 -7.63 6.13 -14.78
C THR A 250 -6.51 6.18 -13.77
N GLN A 251 -6.80 5.83 -12.51
CA GLN A 251 -5.83 5.81 -11.41
C GLN A 251 -5.13 7.15 -11.22
N ASN A 252 -5.86 8.24 -11.40
CA ASN A 252 -5.39 9.58 -11.12
C ASN A 252 -6.55 10.53 -10.89
N PHE A 253 -6.24 11.69 -10.31
CA PHE A 253 -7.18 12.78 -10.07
C PHE A 253 -6.48 14.13 -10.21
N ILE A 254 -7.25 15.21 -10.17
CA ILE A 254 -6.70 16.57 -10.15
C ILE A 254 -6.80 17.12 -8.74
N GLY A 255 -5.65 17.44 -8.15
CA GLY A 255 -5.55 18.10 -6.86
C GLY A 255 -4.67 19.34 -6.92
N GLY A 256 -4.73 20.16 -5.88
CA GLY A 256 -3.95 21.39 -5.78
C GLY A 256 -4.65 22.61 -6.35
N PHE A 257 -4.25 23.76 -5.85
CA PHE A 257 -4.65 25.06 -6.37
C PHE A 257 -4.17 25.18 -7.82
N GLY A 258 -5.07 25.55 -8.74
CA GLY A 258 -4.79 25.62 -10.18
C GLY A 258 -4.70 24.26 -10.90
N GLY A 259 -4.82 23.16 -10.14
CA GLY A 259 -4.92 21.78 -10.62
C GLY A 259 -3.61 21.17 -11.13
N VAL A 260 -3.18 20.09 -10.49
CA VAL A 260 -2.05 19.23 -10.86
C VAL A 260 -2.56 17.79 -10.96
N MET A 261 -2.06 17.03 -11.94
CA MET A 261 -2.39 15.60 -12.03
C MET A 261 -1.65 14.82 -10.96
N LEU A 262 -2.43 14.20 -10.06
CA LEU A 262 -1.97 13.35 -8.96
C LEU A 262 -2.27 11.90 -9.28
N HIS A 263 -1.32 11.00 -9.02
CA HIS A 263 -1.50 9.57 -9.21
C HIS A 263 -2.26 8.98 -8.02
N ASN A 264 -3.23 8.11 -8.29
CA ASN A 264 -3.84 7.33 -7.22
C ASN A 264 -2.84 6.33 -6.69
N THR A 265 -2.51 6.42 -5.42
CA THR A 265 -1.77 5.37 -4.72
C THR A 265 -2.78 4.71 -3.75
N GLY A 266 -2.41 3.75 -2.90
CA GLY A 266 -3.33 3.14 -1.93
C GLY A 266 -3.76 1.69 -2.18
N HIS A 267 -2.94 0.85 -2.83
CA HIS A 267 -3.14 -0.60 -2.79
C HIS A 267 -2.33 -1.21 -1.65
N PRO A 268 -2.96 -1.67 -0.56
CA PRO A 268 -2.23 -2.37 0.49
C PRO A 268 -1.59 -3.62 -0.08
N SER A 269 -0.35 -3.87 0.33
CA SER A 269 0.43 -4.94 -0.26
C SER A 269 1.19 -5.77 0.77
N MET A 270 1.38 -7.04 0.44
CA MET A 270 2.31 -7.89 1.16
C MET A 270 3.34 -8.46 0.21
N ALA A 271 4.58 -8.54 0.65
CA ALA A 271 5.62 -9.17 -0.12
C ALA A 271 6.66 -9.86 0.75
N THR A 272 7.43 -10.78 0.15
CA THR A 272 8.66 -11.26 0.77
C THR A 272 9.91 -10.62 0.17
N ILE A 273 11.01 -10.62 0.91
CA ILE A 273 12.31 -10.17 0.42
C ILE A 273 13.43 -10.89 1.19
N HIS A 274 14.54 -11.19 0.52
CA HIS A 274 15.67 -11.84 1.16
C HIS A 274 16.60 -10.83 1.84
N ALA A 275 16.42 -10.59 3.14
CA ALA A 275 17.38 -9.89 3.98
C ALA A 275 17.38 -10.45 5.40
N ALA A 276 18.54 -10.55 6.04
CA ALA A 276 18.65 -11.11 7.40
C ALA A 276 18.62 -10.04 8.50
N SER A 277 18.65 -8.76 8.14
CA SER A 277 18.60 -7.64 9.09
C SER A 277 17.98 -6.41 8.44
N ILE A 278 17.59 -5.43 9.26
CA ILE A 278 17.04 -4.15 8.79
C ILE A 278 18.02 -3.39 7.89
N SER A 279 19.31 -3.40 8.22
CA SER A 279 20.32 -2.74 7.39
C SER A 279 20.42 -3.39 6.01
N GLN A 280 20.49 -4.73 5.95
CA GLN A 280 20.51 -5.44 4.67
C GLN A 280 19.21 -5.25 3.87
N LEU A 281 18.07 -5.17 4.57
CA LEU A 281 16.79 -4.91 3.95
C LEU A 281 16.77 -3.54 3.27
N ILE A 282 17.17 -2.50 4.00
CA ILE A 282 17.27 -1.13 3.48
C ILE A 282 18.24 -1.09 2.29
N ASP A 283 19.45 -1.60 2.46
CA ASP A 283 20.47 -1.61 1.42
C ASP A 283 19.95 -2.27 0.14
N ARG A 284 19.27 -3.42 0.25
CA ARG A 284 18.69 -4.11 -0.91
C ARG A 284 17.60 -3.29 -1.59
N LEU A 285 16.76 -2.60 -0.83
CA LEU A 285 15.69 -1.78 -1.40
C LEU A 285 16.28 -0.57 -2.13
N ILE A 286 17.22 0.17 -1.52
CA ILE A 286 17.71 1.44 -2.10
C ILE A 286 18.79 1.28 -3.18
N THR A 287 19.44 0.12 -3.27
CA THR A 287 20.50 -0.14 -4.27
C THR A 287 19.98 -0.93 -5.47
N PRO A 288 20.66 -0.87 -6.65
CA PRO A 288 20.32 -1.72 -7.78
C PRO A 288 20.33 -3.21 -7.39
N PRO A 289 19.42 -4.05 -7.95
CA PRO A 289 18.53 -3.77 -9.08
C PRO A 289 17.19 -3.13 -8.72
N ILE A 290 16.93 -2.86 -7.43
CA ILE A 290 15.67 -2.29 -6.97
C ILE A 290 15.69 -0.76 -7.09
N SER A 291 16.72 -0.12 -6.53
CA SER A 291 16.93 1.34 -6.60
C SER A 291 15.72 2.16 -6.14
N LEU A 292 15.11 1.77 -5.01
CA LEU A 292 13.97 2.45 -4.42
C LEU A 292 14.42 3.75 -3.74
N PRO A 293 13.76 4.89 -4.03
CA PRO A 293 13.91 6.10 -3.23
C PRO A 293 13.70 5.83 -1.74
N PRO A 294 14.59 6.27 -0.83
CA PRO A 294 14.42 6.07 0.61
C PRO A 294 13.08 6.58 1.16
N SER A 295 12.53 7.65 0.58
CA SER A 295 11.21 8.21 0.90
C SER A 295 10.06 7.21 0.77
N LEU A 296 10.17 6.22 -0.11
CA LEU A 296 9.15 5.19 -0.30
C LEU A 296 9.18 4.11 0.78
N LEU A 297 10.24 4.03 1.59
CA LEU A 297 10.32 3.04 2.68
C LEU A 297 9.32 3.31 3.81
N GLU A 298 8.85 4.56 3.97
CA GLU A 298 7.80 4.92 4.96
C GLU A 298 6.46 4.24 4.69
N ASN A 299 6.25 3.81 3.45
CA ASN A 299 5.00 3.21 3.03
C ASN A 299 4.79 1.79 3.58
N ILE A 300 5.87 1.10 3.95
CA ILE A 300 5.75 -0.19 4.64
C ILE A 300 5.17 0.09 6.03
N ASN A 301 4.11 -0.59 6.43
CA ASN A 301 3.57 -0.42 7.79
C ASN A 301 4.24 -1.38 8.77
N ILE A 302 4.44 -2.64 8.36
CA ILE A 302 4.99 -3.70 9.21
C ILE A 302 6.12 -4.42 8.49
N ILE A 303 7.21 -4.68 9.21
CA ILE A 303 8.30 -5.56 8.76
C ILE A 303 8.37 -6.76 9.71
N ILE A 304 8.34 -7.97 9.16
CA ILE A 304 8.49 -9.21 9.95
C ILE A 304 9.81 -9.87 9.55
N PHE A 305 10.72 -10.07 10.50
CA PHE A 305 11.94 -10.85 10.27
C PHE A 305 11.72 -12.31 10.66
N LEU A 306 12.11 -13.22 9.77
CA LEU A 306 12.12 -14.66 10.01
C LEU A 306 13.55 -15.17 10.11
N VAL A 307 13.77 -16.07 11.06
CA VAL A 307 15.04 -16.76 11.28
C VAL A 307 14.84 -18.27 11.25
N LEU A 308 15.85 -18.98 10.75
CA LEU A 308 16.01 -20.41 10.89
C LEU A 308 17.08 -20.64 11.97
N SER A 309 16.66 -21.17 13.13
CA SER A 309 17.54 -21.41 14.27
C SER A 309 17.59 -22.90 14.61
N ARG A 310 18.63 -23.31 15.34
CA ARG A 310 18.75 -24.67 15.86
C ARG A 310 18.51 -24.65 17.37
N LEU A 311 17.41 -25.26 17.81
CA LEU A 311 17.04 -25.39 19.22
C LEU A 311 16.94 -26.86 19.59
N HIS A 312 17.52 -27.24 20.73
CA HIS A 312 17.47 -28.61 21.27
C HIS A 312 17.76 -29.71 20.23
N GLY A 313 18.71 -29.45 19.32
CA GLY A 313 19.12 -30.40 18.28
C GLY A 313 18.31 -30.36 16.98
N SER A 314 17.14 -29.71 16.95
CA SER A 314 16.26 -29.60 15.78
C SER A 314 16.27 -28.20 15.16
N TYR A 315 15.97 -28.11 13.86
CA TYR A 315 15.80 -26.83 13.18
C TYR A 315 14.39 -26.30 13.39
N VAL A 316 14.28 -25.04 13.78
CA VAL A 316 13.01 -24.34 13.97
C VAL A 316 13.01 -23.03 13.18
N ARG A 317 11.85 -22.68 12.66
CA ARG A 317 11.59 -21.37 12.04
C ARG A 317 10.83 -20.52 13.03
N ARG A 318 11.26 -19.28 13.22
CA ARG A 318 10.65 -18.33 14.15
C ARG A 318 10.57 -16.96 13.49
N ALA A 319 9.48 -16.24 13.77
CA ALA A 319 9.50 -14.79 13.57
C ALA A 319 10.43 -14.22 14.64
N ASP A 320 11.56 -13.66 14.23
CA ASP A 320 12.58 -13.09 15.11
C ASP A 320 12.11 -11.74 15.69
N ALA A 321 11.54 -10.91 14.82
CA ALA A 321 10.99 -9.62 15.19
C ALA A 321 9.78 -9.24 14.33
N VAL A 322 8.81 -8.57 14.95
CA VAL A 322 7.73 -7.85 14.26
C VAL A 322 7.89 -6.38 14.58
N MET A 323 8.13 -5.58 13.54
CA MET A 323 8.48 -4.18 13.64
C MET A 323 7.45 -3.30 12.93
N GLU A 324 7.14 -2.14 13.50
CA GLU A 324 6.34 -1.09 12.85
C GLU A 324 7.27 -0.01 12.31
N VAL A 325 7.05 0.43 11.07
CA VAL A 325 7.73 1.61 10.53
C VAL A 325 6.94 2.84 10.97
N VAL A 326 7.63 3.82 11.57
CA VAL A 326 7.01 5.02 12.15
C VAL A 326 7.39 6.31 11.43
N GLY A 327 8.27 6.24 10.44
CA GLY A 327 8.77 7.36 9.64
C GLY A 327 10.20 7.14 9.18
N LEU A 328 10.87 8.19 8.70
CA LEU A 328 12.28 8.19 8.32
C LEU A 328 13.15 9.05 9.25
N LYS A 329 14.42 8.65 9.37
CA LYS A 329 15.50 9.48 9.88
C LYS A 329 16.59 9.56 8.81
N GLY A 330 16.58 10.63 8.03
CA GLY A 330 17.36 10.70 6.79
C GLY A 330 16.87 9.65 5.79
N ASP A 331 17.77 8.85 5.25
CA ASP A 331 17.42 7.80 4.27
C ASP A 331 17.12 6.42 4.91
N ARG A 332 16.88 6.37 6.23
CA ARG A 332 16.65 5.12 6.95
C ARG A 332 15.31 5.11 7.67
N PRO A 333 14.50 4.03 7.53
CA PRO A 333 13.24 3.88 8.26
C PRO A 333 13.50 3.80 9.75
N MET A 334 12.81 4.65 10.49
CA MET A 334 12.63 4.50 11.93
C MET A 334 11.63 3.38 12.17
N THR A 335 12.03 2.43 13.01
CA THR A 335 11.22 1.26 13.33
C THR A 335 11.08 1.11 14.83
N ARG A 336 9.93 0.58 15.25
CA ARG A 336 9.68 0.13 16.63
C ARG A 336 9.51 -1.37 16.63
N THR A 337 10.18 -2.07 17.53
CA THR A 337 10.02 -3.51 17.65
C THR A 337 8.86 -3.78 18.60
N ILE A 338 7.78 -4.38 18.10
CA ILE A 338 6.59 -4.67 18.88
C ILE A 338 6.74 -6.03 19.57
N PHE A 339 7.12 -7.05 18.80
CA PHE A 339 7.37 -8.40 19.29
C PHE A 339 8.79 -8.83 18.94
N GLU A 340 9.44 -9.50 19.88
CA GLU A 340 10.79 -10.04 19.73
C GLU A 340 10.81 -11.47 20.26
N TRP A 341 11.43 -12.39 19.51
CA TRP A 341 11.61 -13.77 19.93
C TRP A 341 12.81 -13.92 20.87
N LYS A 342 12.70 -14.80 21.87
CA LYS A 342 13.75 -15.14 22.81
C LYS A 342 14.18 -16.59 22.59
N PRO A 343 15.39 -16.81 22.02
CA PRO A 343 15.86 -18.16 21.73
C PRO A 343 16.08 -19.04 22.95
N VAL A 344 16.35 -18.45 24.11
CA VAL A 344 16.74 -19.16 25.33
C VAL A 344 15.60 -20.02 25.87
N ASP A 345 14.37 -19.52 25.82
CA ASP A 345 13.16 -20.16 26.35
C ASP A 345 12.09 -20.41 25.26
N ASP A 346 12.45 -20.18 24.00
CA ASP A 346 11.57 -20.27 22.83
C ASP A 346 10.25 -19.49 22.99
N SER A 347 10.35 -18.28 23.55
CA SER A 347 9.20 -17.43 23.86
C SER A 347 9.18 -16.12 23.08
N TYR A 348 8.06 -15.40 23.15
CA TYR A 348 7.89 -14.08 22.56
C TYR A 348 7.70 -13.03 23.65
N VAL A 349 8.41 -11.92 23.53
CA VAL A 349 8.24 -10.75 24.41
C VAL A 349 7.64 -9.58 23.65
N THR A 350 6.69 -8.87 24.27
CA THR A 350 6.22 -7.58 23.79
C THR A 350 7.17 -6.49 24.29
N LYS A 351 7.78 -5.75 23.37
CA LYS A 351 8.81 -4.75 23.66
C LYS A 351 8.26 -3.34 23.74
N GLU A 352 7.40 -2.99 22.79
CA GLU A 352 6.78 -1.67 22.68
C GLU A 352 5.28 -1.79 22.42
N ARG A 353 4.54 -0.71 22.70
CA ARG A 353 3.13 -0.60 22.30
C ARG A 353 3.02 -0.33 20.80
N SER A 354 2.05 -0.96 20.16
CA SER A 354 1.71 -0.71 18.76
C SER A 354 1.06 0.67 18.58
N LEU A 355 1.73 1.55 17.83
CA LEU A 355 1.16 2.84 17.42
C LEU A 355 0.17 2.65 16.28
N LEU A 356 0.45 1.69 15.39
CA LEU A 356 -0.40 1.30 14.29
C LEU A 356 -1.79 0.83 14.75
N LEU A 357 -1.85 -0.07 15.74
CA LEU A 357 -3.13 -0.56 16.25
C LEU A 357 -3.87 0.54 17.01
N THR A 358 -3.14 1.41 17.71
CA THR A 358 -3.73 2.58 18.37
C THR A 358 -4.40 3.51 17.36
N SER A 359 -3.72 3.82 16.23
CA SER A 359 -4.31 4.67 15.18
C SER A 359 -5.49 3.99 14.47
N ILE A 360 -5.45 2.67 14.26
CA ILE A 360 -6.59 1.91 13.74
C ILE A 360 -7.80 2.03 14.67
N ALA A 361 -7.61 1.85 15.99
CA ALA A 361 -8.70 1.92 16.95
C ALA A 361 -9.37 3.30 16.95
N VAL A 362 -8.57 4.37 17.00
CA VAL A 362 -9.09 5.75 16.96
C VAL A 362 -9.94 6.00 15.71
N ARG A 363 -9.49 5.54 14.53
CA ARG A 363 -10.23 5.70 13.26
C ARG A 363 -11.57 4.95 13.24
N GLN A 364 -11.65 3.82 13.94
CA GLN A 364 -12.88 3.05 14.05
C GLN A 364 -13.82 3.56 15.15
N GLY A 365 -13.49 4.69 15.80
CA GLY A 365 -14.20 5.17 16.98
C GLY A 365 -14.10 4.21 18.18
N ALA A 366 -13.10 3.33 18.18
CA ALA A 366 -12.87 2.33 19.21
C ALA A 366 -11.90 2.84 20.27
N THR A 367 -12.19 2.53 21.53
CA THR A 367 -11.26 2.80 22.64
C THR A 367 -10.12 1.78 22.63
N GLU A 368 -9.04 2.11 23.33
CA GLU A 368 -7.93 1.16 23.55
C GLU A 368 -8.40 -0.14 24.22
N ASP A 369 -9.35 -0.05 25.16
CA ASP A 369 -9.94 -1.22 25.79
C ASP A 369 -10.72 -2.08 24.79
N THR A 370 -11.47 -1.46 23.89
CA THR A 370 -12.21 -2.17 22.84
C THR A 370 -11.26 -2.90 21.90
N LEU A 371 -10.20 -2.23 21.47
CA LEU A 371 -9.13 -2.83 20.66
C LEU A 371 -8.50 -4.02 21.40
N LYS A 372 -8.13 -3.85 22.67
CA LYS A 372 -7.51 -4.90 23.48
C LYS A 372 -8.44 -6.10 23.63
N ASN A 373 -9.73 -5.87 23.88
CA ASN A 373 -10.74 -6.91 23.97
C ASN A 373 -10.89 -7.67 22.65
N GLU A 374 -10.86 -6.97 21.52
CA GLU A 374 -10.94 -7.59 20.19
C GLU A 374 -9.70 -8.43 19.87
N LEU A 375 -8.50 -7.93 20.19
CA LEU A 375 -7.25 -8.71 20.07
C LEU A 375 -7.29 -9.98 20.93
N MET A 376 -7.84 -9.88 22.15
CA MET A 376 -8.01 -11.03 23.04
C MET A 376 -9.04 -12.03 22.52
N ARG A 377 -10.17 -11.57 21.96
CA ARG A 377 -11.14 -12.46 21.27
C ARG A 377 -10.46 -13.23 20.15
N ARG A 378 -9.77 -12.52 19.26
CA ARG A 378 -9.07 -13.14 18.12
C ARG A 378 -8.00 -14.12 18.56
N LYS A 379 -7.23 -13.79 19.59
CA LYS A 379 -6.25 -14.69 20.18
C LYS A 379 -6.91 -16.00 20.63
N LYS A 380 -8.01 -15.91 21.40
CA LYS A 380 -8.74 -17.10 21.87
C LYS A 380 -9.26 -17.97 20.72
N VAL A 381 -9.73 -17.37 19.63
CA VAL A 381 -10.16 -18.12 18.44
C VAL A 381 -8.99 -18.91 17.82
N LEU A 382 -7.80 -18.30 17.74
CA LEU A 382 -6.60 -18.98 17.22
C LEU A 382 -6.14 -20.12 18.15
N GLU A 383 -6.15 -19.90 19.46
CA GLU A 383 -5.81 -20.92 20.47
C GLU A 383 -6.81 -22.09 20.42
N TRP A 384 -8.11 -21.77 20.37
CA TRP A 384 -9.17 -22.76 20.21
C TRP A 384 -9.02 -23.60 18.93
N MET A 385 -8.73 -22.98 17.79
CA MET A 385 -8.48 -23.73 16.55
C MET A 385 -7.31 -24.71 16.71
N HIS A 386 -6.25 -24.31 17.41
CA HIS A 386 -5.11 -25.17 17.69
C HIS A 386 -5.49 -26.36 18.59
N GLU A 387 -6.21 -26.10 19.68
CA GLU A 387 -6.68 -27.12 20.64
C GLU A 387 -7.64 -28.13 20.00
N GLN A 388 -8.51 -27.67 19.08
CA GLN A 388 -9.43 -28.53 18.33
C GLN A 388 -8.79 -29.23 17.13
N GLY A 389 -7.49 -29.04 16.88
CA GLY A 389 -6.78 -29.68 15.77
C GLY A 389 -7.13 -29.15 14.38
N VAL A 390 -7.63 -27.91 14.30
CA VAL A 390 -7.98 -27.24 13.03
C VAL A 390 -6.71 -26.71 12.36
N PHE A 391 -6.05 -27.58 11.58
CA PHE A 391 -4.78 -27.26 10.92
C PHE A 391 -4.86 -27.13 9.39
N ASP A 392 -5.91 -27.65 8.76
CA ASP A 392 -6.08 -27.49 7.31
C ASP A 392 -6.40 -26.03 6.96
N TYR A 393 -5.69 -25.48 5.97
CA TYR A 393 -5.81 -24.07 5.61
C TYR A 393 -7.22 -23.67 5.16
N ARG A 394 -8.00 -24.59 4.58
CA ARG A 394 -9.39 -24.31 4.18
C ARG A 394 -10.28 -24.23 5.41
N ASP A 395 -10.04 -25.07 6.41
CA ASP A 395 -10.80 -25.07 7.66
C ASP A 395 -10.50 -23.81 8.47
N VAL A 396 -9.23 -23.45 8.59
CA VAL A 396 -8.79 -22.19 9.19
C VAL A 396 -9.43 -20.99 8.48
N ALA A 397 -9.41 -20.96 7.15
CA ALA A 397 -10.03 -19.88 6.38
C ALA A 397 -11.55 -19.81 6.58
N ARG A 398 -12.23 -20.96 6.72
CA ARG A 398 -13.67 -20.99 7.02
C ARG A 398 -13.98 -20.37 8.37
N VAL A 399 -13.19 -20.68 9.41
CA VAL A 399 -13.35 -20.08 10.74
C VAL A 399 -13.10 -18.58 10.68
N ILE A 400 -12.01 -18.13 10.05
CA ILE A 400 -11.68 -16.70 9.90
C ILE A 400 -12.78 -15.95 9.14
N SER A 401 -13.26 -16.51 8.03
CA SER A 401 -14.36 -15.93 7.23
C SER A 401 -15.68 -15.85 8.04
N THR A 402 -15.96 -16.88 8.85
CA THR A 402 -17.11 -16.87 9.76
C THR A 402 -16.94 -15.80 10.83
N TYR A 403 -15.74 -15.62 11.39
CA TYR A 403 -15.47 -14.57 12.37
C TYR A 403 -15.71 -13.18 11.79
N TYR A 404 -15.33 -12.93 10.53
CA TYR A 404 -15.60 -11.65 9.87
C TYR A 404 -17.09 -11.35 9.65
N THR A 405 -17.92 -12.38 9.50
CA THR A 405 -19.36 -12.21 9.19
C THR A 405 -20.25 -12.32 10.42
N ASN A 406 -19.92 -13.19 11.35
CA ASN A 406 -20.62 -13.41 12.61
C ASN A 406 -19.61 -13.83 13.70
N PRO A 407 -18.97 -12.86 14.37
CA PRO A 407 -17.91 -13.16 15.34
C PRO A 407 -18.47 -13.83 16.60
N ASP A 408 -19.72 -13.56 16.97
CA ASP A 408 -20.34 -14.14 18.17
C ASP A 408 -20.62 -15.63 18.01
N LYS A 409 -21.06 -16.07 16.83
CA LYS A 409 -21.19 -17.50 16.52
C LYS A 409 -19.89 -18.28 16.72
N VAL A 410 -18.75 -17.69 16.35
CA VAL A 410 -17.44 -18.32 16.56
C VAL A 410 -17.07 -18.31 18.04
N MET A 411 -17.34 -17.21 18.75
CA MET A 411 -17.07 -17.12 20.19
C MET A 411 -17.93 -18.06 21.02
N ASP A 412 -19.18 -18.31 20.65
CA ASP A 412 -20.04 -19.29 21.31
C ASP A 412 -19.40 -20.68 21.24
N ALA A 413 -18.92 -21.08 20.06
CA ALA A 413 -18.20 -22.35 19.89
C ALA A 413 -16.95 -22.44 20.77
N VAL A 414 -16.18 -21.34 20.85
CA VAL A 414 -14.98 -21.24 21.71
C VAL A 414 -15.31 -21.34 23.20
N MET A 415 -16.49 -20.88 23.63
CA MET A 415 -16.90 -20.93 25.05
C MET A 415 -17.53 -22.28 25.46
N THR A 416 -18.05 -23.04 24.49
CA THR A 416 -18.75 -24.32 24.74
C THR A 416 -17.86 -25.57 24.64
N SER A 417 -16.68 -25.44 24.05
CA SER A 417 -15.63 -26.47 24.01
C SER A 417 -14.78 -26.43 25.26
#